data_AF-A0A2V1GX53-F1
#
_entry.id   AF-A0A2V1GX53-F1
#
_cell.length_a   1.000
_cell.length_b   1.000
_cell.length_c   1.000
_cell.angle_alpha   90.00
_cell.angle_beta   90.00
_cell.angle_gamma   90.00
#
_symmetry.space_group_name_H-M   'P 1'
#
loop_
_entity.id
_entity.type
_entity.pdbx_description
1 polymer ?
#
loop_
_entity_poly.entity_id
_entity_poly.type
_entity_poly.pdbx_seq_one_letter_code
_entity_poly.pdbx_strand_id
1 'polypeptide(L)'
;MSSYIVRHIPEDQGPVTSLYPEIRKVPFSYTNKKKEAELAAEGSNIYVVEREKQGRKNIYQFAYRYKCTECFRKAGGKWLGKFDYKNTVEYEKNGELELLDPPLVITDPDFIKWYKTKNFGMCEIPAEYEAVLKAMLV
;
A
#
# COMPACT_ATOMS: atom_id res chain seq x y z
N MET A 1 7.82 -0.95 -16.10
CA MET A 1 7.09 0.05 -15.31
C MET A 1 7.47 -0.14 -13.86
N SER A 2 7.69 0.93 -13.12
CA SER A 2 8.07 0.84 -11.71
C SER A 2 6.90 0.40 -10.84
N SER A 3 7.20 -0.24 -9.72
CA SER A 3 6.24 -0.60 -8.69
C SER A 3 6.41 0.31 -7.47
N TYR A 4 5.37 0.42 -6.65
CA TYR A 4 5.34 1.28 -5.49
C TYR A 4 4.90 0.51 -4.26
N ILE A 5 5.42 0.91 -3.11
CA ILE A 5 4.96 0.44 -1.80
C ILE A 5 4.34 1.61 -1.05
N VAL A 6 3.22 1.36 -0.38
CA VAL A 6 2.54 2.30 0.51
C VAL A 6 2.52 1.76 1.92
N ARG A 7 2.88 2.61 2.88
CA ARG A 7 2.68 2.31 4.29
C ARG A 7 1.24 2.59 4.72
N HIS A 8 0.54 1.55 5.14
CA HIS A 8 -0.71 1.68 5.90
C HIS A 8 -0.39 1.93 7.37
N ILE A 9 -1.03 2.93 7.96
CA ILE A 9 -0.79 3.39 9.34
C ILE A 9 -2.07 3.15 10.14
N PRO A 10 -2.14 2.08 10.95
CA PRO A 10 -3.34 1.73 11.70
C PRO A 10 -3.77 2.80 12.70
N GLU A 11 -2.80 3.54 13.25
CA GLU A 11 -3.08 4.63 14.18
C GLU A 11 -3.92 5.75 13.54
N ASP A 12 -3.82 5.90 12.21
CA ASP A 12 -4.60 6.87 11.46
C ASP A 12 -5.85 6.29 10.83
N GLN A 13 -5.76 5.06 10.31
CA GLN A 13 -6.75 4.48 9.41
C GLN A 13 -7.57 3.32 10.00
N GLY A 14 -7.20 2.84 11.20
CA GLY A 14 -7.62 1.54 11.71
C GLY A 14 -6.82 0.40 11.06
N PRO A 15 -6.95 -0.84 11.55
CA PRO A 15 -6.29 -2.00 10.94
C PRO A 15 -6.74 -2.18 9.49
N VAL A 16 -5.83 -2.55 8.61
CA VAL A 16 -6.05 -2.69 7.17
C VAL A 16 -7.19 -3.68 6.87
N THR A 17 -7.33 -4.71 7.70
CA THR A 17 -8.40 -5.72 7.62
C THR A 17 -9.80 -5.12 7.76
N SER A 18 -9.95 -4.02 8.51
CA SER A 18 -11.24 -3.32 8.63
C SER A 18 -11.68 -2.66 7.31
N LEU A 19 -10.75 -2.41 6.39
CA LEU A 19 -11.00 -1.80 5.08
C LEU A 19 -11.23 -2.86 3.98
N TYR A 20 -11.03 -4.14 4.27
CA TYR A 20 -11.13 -5.22 3.27
C TYR A 20 -12.48 -5.26 2.54
N PRO A 21 -13.65 -5.05 3.19
CA PRO A 21 -14.92 -4.99 2.48
C PRO A 21 -15.00 -3.87 1.43
N GLU A 22 -14.31 -2.76 1.64
CA GLU A 22 -14.23 -1.65 0.68
C GLU A 22 -13.18 -1.95 -0.41
N ILE A 23 -12.01 -2.45 -0.02
CA ILE A 23 -10.89 -2.81 -0.92
C ILE A 23 -11.32 -3.89 -1.92
N ARG A 24 -12.09 -4.89 -1.48
CA ARG A 24 -12.64 -5.95 -2.36
C ARG A 24 -13.59 -5.41 -3.44
N LYS A 25 -14.20 -4.24 -3.22
CA LYS A 25 -15.05 -3.59 -4.23
C LYS A 25 -14.19 -2.77 -5.19
N VAL A 26 -13.31 -1.94 -4.65
CA VAL A 26 -12.39 -1.10 -5.39
C VAL A 26 -11.12 -0.94 -4.55
N PRO A 27 -9.96 -1.48 -4.97
CA PRO A 27 -8.73 -1.35 -4.19
C PRO A 27 -8.23 0.09 -4.20
N PHE A 28 -7.75 0.55 -3.05
CA PHE A 28 -7.24 1.90 -2.89
C PHE A 28 -6.13 1.99 -1.85
N SER A 29 -5.35 3.06 -1.91
CA SER A 29 -4.40 3.43 -0.86
C SER A 29 -4.29 4.95 -0.77
N TYR A 30 -3.77 5.44 0.36
CA TYR A 30 -3.62 6.87 0.63
C TYR A 30 -2.15 7.27 0.80
N THR A 31 -1.81 8.47 0.33
CA THR A 31 -0.45 9.01 0.41
C THR A 31 -0.42 10.54 0.35
N ASN A 32 0.66 11.14 0.86
CA ASN A 32 0.96 12.58 0.73
C ASN A 32 2.03 12.87 -0.33
N LYS A 33 2.43 11.83 -1.06
CA LYS A 33 3.53 11.85 -2.02
C LYS A 33 2.99 12.05 -3.42
N LYS A 34 2.85 13.32 -3.84
CA LYS A 34 2.27 13.70 -5.14
C LYS A 34 2.91 12.95 -6.32
N LYS A 35 4.24 13.05 -6.44
CA LYS A 35 4.97 12.51 -7.60
C LYS A 35 4.78 11.00 -7.71
N GLU A 36 4.94 10.30 -6.59
CA GLU A 36 4.77 8.85 -6.52
C GLU A 36 3.31 8.45 -6.79
N ALA A 37 2.35 9.20 -6.27
CA ALA A 37 0.92 8.94 -6.51
C ALA A 37 0.53 9.11 -7.98
N GLU A 38 1.02 10.17 -8.64
CA GLU A 38 0.77 10.43 -10.07
C GLU A 38 1.42 9.36 -10.94
N LEU A 39 2.70 9.03 -10.70
CA LEU A 39 3.40 7.99 -11.46
C LEU A 39 2.78 6.60 -11.25
N ALA A 40 2.34 6.29 -10.03
CA ALA A 40 1.72 4.99 -9.75
C ALA A 40 0.40 4.79 -10.52
N ALA A 41 -0.32 5.87 -10.84
CA ALA A 41 -1.56 5.83 -11.61
C ALA A 41 -1.34 5.55 -13.10
N GLU A 42 -0.11 5.51 -13.60
CA GLU A 42 0.20 5.13 -14.98
C GLU A 42 0.12 3.61 -15.23
N GLY A 43 -0.48 2.84 -14.29
CA GLY A 43 -0.69 1.39 -14.39
C GLY A 43 0.21 0.56 -13.47
N SER A 44 0.86 1.16 -12.47
CA SER A 44 1.88 0.51 -11.64
C SER A 44 1.27 -0.38 -10.56
N ASN A 45 2.05 -1.35 -10.09
CA ASN A 45 1.68 -2.13 -8.92
C ASN A 45 1.88 -1.30 -7.66
N ILE A 46 0.89 -1.31 -6.78
CA ILE A 46 0.98 -0.78 -5.42
C ILE A 46 0.89 -1.96 -4.46
N TYR A 47 1.91 -2.09 -3.62
CA TYR A 47 1.95 -3.03 -2.51
C TYR A 47 1.63 -2.29 -1.21
N VAL A 48 0.61 -2.73 -0.49
CA VAL A 48 0.19 -2.08 0.75
C VAL A 48 0.72 -2.87 1.94
N VAL A 49 1.57 -2.22 2.73
CA VAL A 49 2.21 -2.80 3.92
C VAL A 49 1.72 -2.06 5.15
N GLU A 50 1.06 -2.80 6.03
CA GLU A 50 0.66 -2.33 7.35
C GLU A 50 1.85 -2.35 8.30
N ARG A 51 2.01 -1.24 9.05
CA ARG A 51 2.93 -1.19 10.18
C ARG A 51 2.14 -1.32 11.48
N GLU A 52 2.31 -2.44 12.17
CA GLU A 52 1.78 -2.65 13.50
C GLU A 52 2.87 -2.43 14.56
N LYS A 53 2.55 -1.73 15.64
CA LYS A 53 3.45 -1.57 16.79
C LYS A 53 3.11 -2.60 17.87
N GLN A 54 4.01 -3.57 18.07
CA GLN A 54 3.91 -4.53 19.16
C GLN A 54 4.95 -4.21 20.24
N GLY A 55 4.50 -3.52 21.30
CA GLY A 55 5.37 -2.99 22.36
C GLY A 55 6.38 -1.97 21.82
N ARG A 56 7.68 -2.32 21.87
CA ARG A 56 8.77 -1.48 21.32
C ARG A 56 9.17 -1.85 19.88
N LYS A 57 8.57 -2.89 19.29
CA LYS A 57 8.92 -3.38 17.96
C LYS A 57 7.88 -2.92 16.94
N ASN A 58 8.34 -2.61 15.73
CA ASN A 58 7.49 -2.45 14.57
C ASN A 58 7.47 -3.77 13.81
N ILE A 59 6.28 -4.28 13.53
CA ILE A 59 6.02 -5.42 12.65
C ILE A 59 5.46 -4.88 11.35
N TYR A 60 5.95 -5.42 10.23
CA TYR A 60 5.50 -5.04 8.90
C TYR A 60 4.75 -6.22 8.30
N GLN A 61 3.50 -5.98 7.92
CA GLN A 61 2.62 -7.00 7.39
C GLN A 61 2.20 -6.60 5.98
N PHE A 62 2.42 -7.48 5.02
CA PHE A 62 1.95 -7.29 3.66
C PHE A 62 0.48 -7.68 3.58
N ALA A 63 -0.36 -6.74 3.13
CA ALA A 63 -1.82 -6.89 3.17
C ALA A 63 -2.40 -7.19 1.79
N TYR A 64 -2.01 -6.45 0.76
CA TYR A 64 -2.49 -6.67 -0.61
C TYR A 64 -1.65 -5.93 -1.64
N ARG A 65 -1.74 -6.39 -2.89
CA ARG A 65 -1.25 -5.71 -4.08
C ARG A 65 -2.41 -5.44 -5.03
N TYR A 66 -2.34 -4.31 -5.74
CA TYR A 66 -3.23 -4.02 -6.86
C TYR A 66 -2.49 -3.20 -7.92
N LYS A 67 -3.02 -3.18 -9.13
CA LYS A 67 -2.55 -2.37 -10.25
C LYS A 67 -3.33 -1.07 -10.32
N CYS A 68 -2.65 0.02 -9.98
CA CYS A 68 -3.22 1.36 -9.89
C CYS A 68 -3.36 2.00 -11.27
N THR A 69 -4.51 2.60 -11.54
CA THR A 69 -4.78 3.31 -12.80
C THR A 69 -5.35 4.71 -12.60
N GLU A 70 -5.59 5.11 -11.35
CA GLU A 70 -6.17 6.41 -11.01
C GLU A 70 -5.52 7.02 -9.77
N CYS A 71 -5.43 8.37 -9.77
CA CYS A 71 -5.00 9.18 -8.65
C CYS A 71 -5.97 10.35 -8.44
N PHE A 72 -6.59 10.41 -7.27
CA PHE A 72 -7.45 11.53 -6.87
C PHE A 72 -6.70 12.48 -5.93
N ARG A 73 -6.68 13.77 -6.27
CA ARG A 73 -6.03 14.87 -5.50
C ARG A 73 -6.78 15.32 -4.24
N LYS A 74 -7.88 14.64 -3.90
CA LYS A 74 -8.52 14.76 -2.59
C LYS A 74 -8.79 13.35 -2.13
N ALA A 75 -8.17 12.93 -1.01
CA ALA A 75 -8.68 11.81 -0.25
C ALA A 75 -10.09 12.19 0.23
N GLY A 76 -11.11 11.93 -0.59
CA GLY A 76 -12.50 12.23 -0.25
C GLY A 76 -12.96 11.44 0.98
N GLY A 77 -14.07 11.87 1.59
CA GLY A 77 -14.70 11.18 2.72
C GLY A 77 -14.00 11.46 4.06
N LYS A 78 -13.94 10.44 4.94
CA LYS A 78 -13.45 10.55 6.33
C LYS A 78 -11.95 10.88 6.47
N TRP A 79 -11.19 10.86 5.37
CA TRP A 79 -9.74 11.07 5.33
C TRP A 79 -9.31 12.44 4.79
N LEU A 80 -10.30 13.30 4.51
CA LEU A 80 -10.08 14.67 4.05
C LEU A 80 -9.22 15.44 5.07
N GLY A 81 -8.06 15.94 4.64
CA GLY A 81 -7.12 16.68 5.47
C GLY A 81 -6.05 15.84 6.19
N LYS A 82 -6.14 14.50 6.15
CA LYS A 82 -5.05 13.60 6.61
C LYS A 82 -4.16 13.12 5.47
N PHE A 83 -4.76 12.86 4.31
CA PHE A 83 -4.03 12.47 3.10
C PHE A 83 -4.38 13.36 1.91
N ASP A 84 -3.37 13.72 1.13
CA ASP A 84 -3.53 14.57 -0.06
C ASP A 84 -4.04 13.76 -1.26
N TYR A 85 -3.60 12.51 -1.40
CA TYR A 85 -3.85 11.68 -2.57
C TYR A 85 -4.47 10.33 -2.21
N LYS A 86 -5.40 9.87 -3.05
CA LYS A 86 -5.92 8.51 -3.08
C LYS A 86 -5.53 7.85 -4.40
N ASN A 87 -4.74 6.79 -4.34
CA ASN A 87 -4.48 5.92 -5.47
C ASN A 87 -5.52 4.82 -5.51
N THR A 88 -6.04 4.51 -6.69
CA THR A 88 -7.14 3.56 -6.87
C THR A 88 -7.14 3.05 -8.31
N VAL A 89 -8.17 2.29 -8.64
CA VAL A 89 -8.40 1.80 -10.00
C VAL A 89 -9.65 2.45 -10.56
N GLU A 90 -9.66 2.55 -11.88
CA GLU A 90 -10.81 3.04 -12.65
C GLU A 90 -12.06 2.24 -12.28
N TYR A 91 -13.18 2.95 -12.23
CA TYR A 91 -14.47 2.37 -11.91
C TYR A 91 -14.76 1.15 -12.82
N GLU A 92 -15.31 0.08 -12.22
CA GLU A 92 -15.60 -1.22 -12.88
C GLU A 92 -14.38 -2.07 -13.30
N LYS A 93 -13.14 -1.62 -13.08
CA LYS A 93 -11.95 -2.47 -13.27
C LYS A 93 -11.59 -3.21 -11.97
N ASN A 94 -11.32 -4.51 -12.09
CA ASN A 94 -10.92 -5.38 -10.97
C ASN A 94 -9.51 -5.05 -10.41
N GLY A 95 -8.76 -4.15 -11.07
CA GLY A 95 -7.51 -3.63 -10.53
C GLY A 95 -6.40 -4.65 -10.28
N GLU A 96 -6.52 -5.88 -10.80
CA GLU A 96 -5.63 -7.01 -10.50
C GLU A 96 -5.37 -7.15 -8.98
N LEU A 97 -6.43 -7.02 -8.16
CA LEU A 97 -6.31 -7.12 -6.71
C LEU A 97 -5.91 -8.53 -6.27
N GLU A 98 -4.81 -8.62 -5.52
CA GLU A 98 -4.36 -9.81 -4.80
C GLU A 98 -4.33 -9.48 -3.31
N LEU A 99 -5.28 -10.03 -2.56
CA LEU A 99 -5.51 -9.74 -1.14
C LEU A 99 -5.04 -10.90 -0.26
N LEU A 100 -4.23 -10.59 0.75
CA LEU A 100 -3.85 -11.51 1.81
C LEU A 100 -4.79 -11.30 3.01
N ASP A 101 -5.61 -12.30 3.29
CA ASP A 101 -6.59 -12.27 4.38
C ASP A 101 -6.44 -13.56 5.22
N PRO A 102 -5.65 -13.53 6.31
CA PRO A 102 -5.04 -12.36 6.95
C PRO A 102 -3.76 -11.82 6.26
N PRO A 103 -3.33 -10.57 6.57
CA PRO A 103 -2.00 -10.07 6.16
C PRO A 103 -0.87 -10.98 6.60
N LEU A 104 0.19 -11.07 5.78
CA LEU A 104 1.37 -11.89 6.06
C LEU A 104 2.52 -11.05 6.61
N VAL A 105 3.15 -11.52 7.68
CA VAL A 105 4.33 -10.85 8.27
C VAL A 105 5.51 -10.95 7.31
N ILE A 106 6.11 -9.80 6.99
CA ILE A 106 7.34 -9.74 6.20
C ILE A 106 8.50 -10.06 7.12
N THR A 107 9.24 -11.13 6.83
CA THR A 107 10.37 -11.61 7.66
C THR A 107 11.74 -11.38 7.01
N ASP A 108 11.78 -10.96 5.74
CA ASP A 108 13.04 -10.73 5.03
C ASP A 108 13.83 -9.57 5.68
N PRO A 109 15.04 -9.82 6.20
CA PRO A 109 15.76 -8.85 7.01
C PRO A 109 16.26 -7.66 6.18
N ASP A 110 16.64 -7.88 4.92
CA ASP A 110 17.16 -6.84 4.03
C ASP A 110 16.03 -5.91 3.57
N PHE A 111 14.88 -6.48 3.22
CA PHE A 111 13.65 -5.73 2.99
C PHE A 111 13.29 -4.87 4.19
N ILE A 112 13.26 -5.45 5.40
CA ILE A 112 12.88 -4.71 6.61
C ILE A 112 13.87 -3.58 6.88
N LYS A 113 15.17 -3.83 6.73
CA LYS A 113 16.23 -2.83 6.91
C LYS A 113 16.05 -1.69 5.92
N TRP A 114 15.84 -2.00 4.65
CA TRP A 114 15.55 -1.01 3.60
C TRP A 114 14.26 -0.23 3.89
N TYR A 115 13.16 -0.91 4.17
CA TYR A 115 11.83 -0.32 4.35
C TYR A 115 11.79 0.65 5.54
N LYS A 116 12.56 0.36 6.60
CA LYS A 116 12.75 1.27 7.75
C LYS A 116 13.38 2.62 7.37
N THR A 117 14.23 2.66 6.34
CA THR A 117 14.86 3.91 5.88
C THR A 117 13.91 4.80 5.08
N LYS A 118 12.78 4.26 4.61
CA LYS A 118 11.82 5.00 3.80
C LYS A 118 10.88 5.79 4.70
N ASN A 119 10.85 7.10 4.44
CA ASN A 119 9.90 8.04 5.07
C ASN A 119 8.46 7.61 4.80
N PHE A 120 7.56 8.08 5.68
CA PHE A 120 6.13 7.77 5.62
C PHE A 120 5.50 8.07 4.25
N GLY A 121 4.63 7.17 3.79
CA GLY A 121 3.82 7.32 2.58
C GLY A 121 4.13 6.27 1.51
N MET A 122 4.08 6.72 0.26
CA MET A 122 4.39 5.94 -0.95
C MET A 122 5.86 6.11 -1.36
N CYS A 123 6.51 5.04 -1.80
CA CYS A 123 7.81 5.11 -2.48
C CYS A 123 7.96 4.03 -3.55
N GLU A 124 8.84 4.27 -4.52
CA GLU A 124 9.21 3.27 -5.52
C GLU A 124 9.94 2.10 -4.86
N ILE A 125 9.60 0.88 -5.25
CA ILE A 125 10.19 -0.35 -4.74
C ILE A 125 11.26 -0.88 -5.71
N PRO A 126 12.52 -1.05 -5.26
CA PRO A 126 13.55 -1.75 -6.02
C PRO A 126 13.12 -3.18 -6.36
N ALA A 127 13.57 -3.67 -7.52
CA ALA A 127 13.12 -4.95 -8.08
C ALA A 127 13.42 -6.14 -7.13
N GLU A 128 14.55 -6.12 -6.43
CA GLU A 128 14.93 -7.14 -5.47
C GLU A 128 13.95 -7.23 -4.29
N TYR A 129 13.42 -6.10 -3.82
CA TYR A 129 12.44 -6.05 -2.74
C TYR A 129 11.02 -6.30 -3.24
N GLU A 130 10.73 -5.99 -4.50
CA GLU A 130 9.46 -6.38 -5.13
C GLU A 130 9.34 -7.90 -5.22
N ALA A 131 10.44 -8.59 -5.55
CA ALA A 131 10.47 -10.05 -5.64
C ALA A 131 10.11 -10.72 -4.29
N VAL A 132 10.54 -10.15 -3.17
CA VAL A 132 10.16 -10.61 -1.82
C VAL A 132 8.64 -10.58 -1.64
N LEU A 133 7.98 -9.49 -2.01
CA LEU A 133 6.52 -9.36 -1.85
C LEU A 133 5.76 -10.24 -2.83
N LYS A 134 6.22 -10.38 -4.07
CA LYS A 134 5.61 -11.29 -5.05
C LYS A 134 5.65 -12.75 -4.59
N ALA A 135 6.75 -13.17 -3.97
CA ALA A 135 6.88 -14.52 -3.42
C ALA A 135 5.87 -14.81 -2.28
N MET A 136 5.28 -13.78 -1.68
CA MET A 136 4.26 -13.92 -0.63
C MET A 136 2.82 -14.03 -1.17
N LEU A 137 2.59 -13.84 -2.48
CA LEU A 137 1.27 -13.90 -3.12
C LEU A 137 0.94 -15.30 -3.72
N VAL A 138 1.81 -16.29 -3.47
CA VAL A 138 1.75 -17.66 -4.04
C VAL A 138 0.67 -18.51 -3.37
#